data_AF-A0A1Y4NLC8-F1
#
_entry.id   AF-A0A1Y4NLC8-F1
#
_cell.length_a   1.000
_cell.length_b   1.000
_cell.length_c   1.000
_cell.angle_alpha   90.00
_cell.angle_beta   90.00
_cell.angle_gamma   90.00
#
_symmetry.space_group_name_H-M   'P 1'
#
loop_
_entity.id
_entity.type
_entity.pdbx_description
1 polymer ?
#
loop_
_entity_poly.entity_id
_entity_poly.type
_entity_poly.pdbx_seq_one_letter_code
_entity_poly.pdbx_strand_id
1 'polypeptide(L)'
;MLELKDDGTRTERTLHLPSREKEMKLKMKKESKKKHKYFNQLFFTYSAAFLLFLTLVFGIALGFIYREQYSRNVEIRGQLVSQIQSQLDSSLEGMDRIINGLLFSRSFMEIMADSGNTSSSPLYYNEVLNYFLTLDAPDLSTYRIIAFNDDTYYTLTKSDENPSFIENAVASYPWKEEILAAHGEKIILPVHADSFSSQGAFVYSVTRAITDGRKNYGIIEVQNEYGNIEQICSLENISGEVLLFSPDGGLIYPAEKSGEYEIYQTVSEKGSSEGSFIQNGTQISYATSDYSGWTVVLSCPVLSLVPFGVEAILLTIFVFFVLIVIVLILFRVLTRRLVAPLGDLNSALSEVSLDNLSLELPHRYNIEEIESINQSFQNMFRHLKNAINVSIQSRANEERASYLALQSQMNPHTIYNTISMIECVAYMNGDLEASELCIRFSRMLRYISDFTKDIYTVEDEVAHLNNYAFLIQKRYDGTMDIHVTADECLLGETLPKFTLQPLVENCVKHGFRSSVSHFVVRVTIQGTPEDWTIRITDNGSGFTEESLERIRKQLEKCEEDLANQNDIVNRKIGSLAISNIYIRCRILYRSGFRFSFGNNTDGPGAFVEIGIRRKEKDAK
;
A
#
# COMPACT_ATOMS: atom_id res chain seq x y z
N MET A 1 -60.57 -32.75 -35.91
CA MET A 1 -61.47 -31.79 -35.24
C MET A 1 -60.67 -30.51 -35.08
N LEU A 2 -60.97 -29.51 -35.92
CA LEU A 2 -60.62 -28.06 -35.83
C LEU A 2 -59.11 -27.69 -35.86
N GLU A 3 -58.64 -26.61 -36.47
CA GLU A 3 -59.14 -25.72 -37.53
C GLU A 3 -57.94 -24.86 -37.99
N LEU A 4 -58.01 -24.39 -39.22
CA LEU A 4 -57.20 -23.37 -39.90
C LEU A 4 -57.04 -22.05 -39.11
N LYS A 5 -55.86 -21.39 -39.14
CA LYS A 5 -55.65 -20.15 -39.92
C LYS A 5 -54.30 -19.42 -39.71
N ASP A 6 -53.86 -18.98 -40.88
CA ASP A 6 -52.87 -18.03 -41.35
C ASP A 6 -52.60 -16.70 -40.59
N ASP A 7 -51.39 -16.21 -40.92
CA ASP A 7 -50.96 -14.83 -41.18
C ASP A 7 -50.47 -13.87 -40.07
N GLY A 8 -49.19 -13.50 -40.22
CA GLY A 8 -48.76 -12.10 -40.31
C GLY A 8 -48.59 -11.30 -39.03
N THR A 9 -47.34 -11.00 -38.65
CA THR A 9 -46.87 -9.61 -38.55
C THR A 9 -45.37 -9.50 -38.27
N ARG A 10 -44.72 -8.64 -39.06
CA ARG A 10 -43.39 -8.07 -38.86
C ARG A 10 -43.24 -7.48 -37.46
N THR A 11 -42.11 -7.76 -36.81
CA THR A 11 -41.51 -6.83 -35.84
C THR A 11 -39.98 -6.83 -36.00
N GLU A 12 -39.52 -5.76 -36.63
CA GLU A 12 -38.27 -5.03 -36.44
C GLU A 12 -37.04 -5.79 -35.88
N ARG A 13 -36.06 -5.98 -36.77
CA ARG A 13 -34.64 -6.02 -36.43
C ARG A 13 -34.22 -4.65 -35.88
N THR A 14 -34.28 -4.47 -34.57
CA THR A 14 -33.53 -3.41 -33.89
C THR A 14 -32.11 -3.91 -33.56
N LEU A 15 -31.11 -3.26 -34.17
CA LEU A 15 -29.70 -3.33 -33.82
C LEU A 15 -29.53 -3.12 -32.29
N HIS A 16 -29.27 -4.18 -31.53
CA HIS A 16 -28.73 -4.09 -30.18
C HIS A 16 -27.20 -4.19 -30.23
N LEU A 17 -26.53 -3.06 -30.45
CA LEU A 17 -25.07 -2.91 -30.34
C LEU A 17 -24.51 -2.27 -29.04
N PRO A 18 -25.25 -1.95 -27.95
CA PRO A 18 -24.63 -1.41 -26.72
C PRO A 18 -24.35 -2.45 -25.61
N SER A 19 -24.68 -3.74 -25.79
CA SER A 19 -24.58 -4.77 -24.73
C SER A 19 -23.16 -5.30 -24.53
N ARG A 20 -22.41 -5.55 -25.60
CA ARG A 20 -21.02 -6.07 -25.53
C ARG A 20 -20.06 -5.09 -24.87
N GLU A 21 -20.20 -3.80 -25.15
CA GLU A 21 -19.33 -2.75 -24.60
C GLU A 21 -19.59 -2.54 -23.09
N LYS A 22 -20.86 -2.61 -22.66
CA LYS A 22 -21.23 -2.60 -21.24
C LYS A 22 -20.76 -3.84 -20.50
N GLU A 23 -20.88 -5.04 -21.10
CA GLU A 23 -20.37 -6.28 -20.49
C GLU A 23 -18.84 -6.30 -20.37
N MET A 24 -18.13 -5.77 -21.36
CA MET A 24 -16.67 -5.66 -21.35
C MET A 24 -16.20 -4.66 -20.29
N LYS A 25 -16.83 -3.47 -20.20
CA LYS A 25 -16.58 -2.49 -19.13
C LYS A 25 -16.90 -3.06 -17.73
N LEU A 26 -17.95 -3.89 -17.60
CA LEU A 26 -18.30 -4.54 -16.33
C LEU A 26 -17.31 -5.65 -15.93
N LYS A 27 -16.79 -6.41 -16.91
CA LYS A 27 -15.72 -7.41 -16.69
C LYS A 27 -14.40 -6.75 -16.27
N MET A 28 -13.97 -5.69 -16.95
CA MET A 28 -12.74 -4.95 -16.58
C MET A 28 -12.86 -4.31 -15.19
N LYS A 29 -14.04 -3.75 -14.83
CA LYS A 29 -14.29 -3.18 -13.49
C LYS A 29 -14.32 -4.27 -12.39
N LYS A 30 -14.78 -5.48 -12.71
CA LYS A 30 -14.70 -6.66 -11.80
C LYS A 30 -13.27 -7.14 -11.63
N GLU A 31 -12.45 -7.17 -12.67
CA GLU A 31 -11.03 -7.57 -12.60
C GLU A 31 -10.17 -6.56 -11.84
N SER A 32 -10.38 -5.25 -12.07
CA SER A 32 -9.73 -4.17 -11.31
C SER A 32 -10.06 -4.25 -9.80
N LYS A 33 -11.34 -4.48 -9.44
CA LYS A 33 -11.74 -4.72 -8.03
C LYS A 33 -11.13 -6.01 -7.46
N LYS A 34 -10.99 -7.07 -8.25
CA LYS A 34 -10.33 -8.33 -7.83
C LYS A 34 -8.84 -8.11 -7.56
N LYS A 35 -8.15 -7.29 -8.37
CA LYS A 35 -6.72 -6.98 -8.21
C LYS A 35 -6.44 -6.12 -6.97
N HIS A 36 -7.26 -5.10 -6.70
CA HIS A 36 -7.20 -4.35 -5.43
C HIS A 36 -7.44 -5.25 -4.21
N LYS A 37 -8.30 -6.27 -4.35
CA LYS A 37 -8.53 -7.28 -3.31
C LYS A 37 -7.29 -8.16 -3.08
N TYR A 38 -6.57 -8.56 -4.13
CA TYR A 38 -5.33 -9.33 -4.02
C TYR A 38 -4.22 -8.56 -3.30
N PHE A 39 -4.02 -7.28 -3.61
CA PHE A 39 -2.99 -6.48 -2.94
C PHE A 39 -3.31 -6.19 -1.47
N ASN A 40 -4.58 -5.91 -1.15
CA ASN A 40 -5.02 -5.82 0.24
C ASN A 40 -4.87 -7.17 0.95
N GLN A 41 -5.16 -8.28 0.29
CA GLN A 41 -4.98 -9.62 0.84
C GLN A 41 -3.50 -9.91 1.14
N LEU A 42 -2.59 -9.52 0.23
CA LEU A 42 -1.14 -9.64 0.44
C LEU A 42 -0.67 -8.80 1.64
N PHE A 43 -1.14 -7.56 1.75
CA PHE A 43 -0.88 -6.69 2.90
C PHE A 43 -1.34 -7.37 4.20
N PHE A 44 -2.59 -7.82 4.26
CA PHE A 44 -3.14 -8.47 5.45
C PHE A 44 -2.39 -9.74 5.81
N THR A 45 -1.99 -10.57 4.84
CA THR A 45 -1.26 -11.81 5.12
C THR A 45 0.14 -11.52 5.66
N TYR A 46 0.90 -10.60 5.06
CA TYR A 46 2.25 -10.28 5.52
C TYR A 46 2.24 -9.50 6.83
N SER A 47 1.32 -8.54 7.00
CA SER A 47 1.16 -7.83 8.27
C SER A 47 0.74 -8.77 9.39
N ALA A 48 -0.16 -9.74 9.11
CA ALA A 48 -0.59 -10.72 10.11
C ALA A 48 0.54 -11.67 10.49
N ALA A 49 1.32 -12.16 9.52
CA ALA A 49 2.49 -13.01 9.81
C ALA A 49 3.54 -12.28 10.65
N PHE A 50 3.82 -11.01 10.32
CA PHE A 50 4.77 -10.19 11.07
C PHE A 50 4.23 -9.86 12.48
N LEU A 51 2.95 -9.55 12.61
CA LEU A 51 2.31 -9.33 13.92
C LEU A 51 2.34 -10.59 14.77
N LEU A 52 2.10 -11.78 14.20
CA LEU A 52 2.23 -13.05 14.90
C LEU A 52 3.66 -13.25 15.42
N PHE A 53 4.66 -13.03 14.57
CA PHE A 53 6.05 -13.09 14.99
C PHE A 53 6.36 -12.09 16.12
N LEU A 54 5.88 -10.85 16.00
CA LEU A 54 6.08 -9.83 17.01
C LEU A 54 5.40 -10.19 18.34
N THR A 55 4.18 -10.73 18.30
CA THR A 55 3.46 -11.19 19.51
C THR A 55 4.18 -12.36 20.19
N LEU A 56 4.79 -13.25 19.42
CA LEU A 56 5.58 -14.36 19.97
C LEU A 56 6.83 -13.84 20.69
N VAL A 57 7.59 -12.95 20.03
CA VAL A 57 8.79 -12.33 20.62
C VAL A 57 8.42 -11.54 21.88
N PHE A 58 7.31 -10.80 21.84
CA PHE A 58 6.80 -10.06 23.00
C PHE A 58 6.43 -10.98 24.15
N GLY A 59 5.73 -12.09 23.89
CA GLY A 59 5.38 -13.07 24.92
C GLY A 59 6.61 -13.67 25.61
N ILE A 60 7.66 -13.99 24.83
CA ILE A 60 8.94 -14.48 25.37
C ILE A 60 9.62 -13.40 26.22
N ALA A 61 9.69 -12.16 25.75
CA ALA A 61 10.30 -11.05 26.48
C ALA A 61 9.55 -10.76 27.79
N LEU A 62 8.22 -10.76 27.76
CA LEU A 62 7.39 -10.54 28.94
C LEU A 62 7.55 -11.68 29.96
N GLY A 63 7.64 -12.93 29.50
CA GLY A 63 7.96 -14.07 30.35
C GLY A 63 9.35 -13.97 31.01
N PHE A 64 10.36 -13.51 30.26
CA PHE A 64 11.70 -13.29 30.79
C PHE A 64 11.72 -12.17 31.85
N ILE A 65 11.10 -11.02 31.55
CA ILE A 65 10.99 -9.90 32.49
C ILE A 65 10.24 -10.33 33.75
N TYR A 66 9.13 -11.06 33.61
CA TYR A 66 8.36 -11.59 34.73
C TYR A 66 9.22 -12.49 35.62
N ARG A 67 9.97 -13.44 35.02
CA ARG A 67 10.85 -14.35 35.74
C ARG A 67 11.97 -13.61 36.48
N GLU A 68 12.59 -12.63 35.83
CA GLU A 68 13.66 -11.83 36.41
C GLU A 68 13.13 -10.99 37.60
N GLN A 69 12.00 -10.31 37.41
CA GLN A 69 11.34 -9.55 38.46
C GLN A 69 10.95 -10.44 39.64
N TYR A 70 10.41 -11.63 39.36
CA TYR A 70 10.08 -12.60 40.39
C TYR A 70 11.31 -12.99 41.21
N SER A 71 12.40 -13.39 40.55
CA SER A 71 13.65 -13.79 41.21
C SER A 71 14.22 -12.66 42.07
N ARG A 72 14.24 -11.44 41.54
CA ARG A 72 14.74 -10.26 42.25
C ARG A 72 13.88 -9.91 43.47
N ASN A 73 12.56 -10.03 43.36
CA ASN A 73 11.66 -9.80 44.50
C ASN A 73 11.82 -10.87 45.59
N VAL A 74 12.10 -12.13 45.23
CA VAL A 74 12.44 -13.18 46.20
C VAL A 74 13.76 -12.86 46.90
N GLU A 75 14.78 -12.40 46.18
CA GLU A 75 16.08 -12.04 46.75
C GLU A 75 15.99 -10.85 47.72
N ILE A 76 15.30 -9.78 47.34
CA ILE A 76 15.07 -8.60 48.21
C ILE A 76 14.40 -9.01 49.53
N ARG A 77 13.48 -9.97 49.47
CA ARG A 77 12.80 -10.50 50.66
C ARG A 77 13.70 -11.37 51.52
N GLY A 78 14.56 -12.17 50.90
CA GLY A 78 15.62 -12.89 51.62
C GLY A 78 16.51 -11.92 52.40
N GLN A 79 16.99 -10.86 51.75
CA GLN A 79 17.81 -9.83 52.39
C GLN A 79 17.08 -9.14 53.56
N LEU A 80 15.78 -8.86 53.39
CA LEU A 80 14.97 -8.28 54.46
C LEU A 80 14.86 -9.22 55.67
N VAL A 81 14.64 -10.51 55.44
CA VAL A 81 14.58 -11.52 56.51
C VAL A 81 15.91 -11.60 57.26
N SER A 82 17.04 -11.63 56.54
CA SER A 82 18.38 -11.59 57.16
C SER A 82 18.62 -10.27 57.91
N GLN A 83 18.08 -9.14 57.44
CA GLN A 83 18.17 -7.86 58.14
C GLN A 83 17.38 -7.86 59.46
N ILE A 84 16.14 -8.38 59.46
CA ILE A 84 15.34 -8.55 60.70
C ILE A 84 16.11 -9.45 61.67
N GLN A 85 16.61 -10.58 61.19
CA GLN A 85 17.39 -11.54 61.98
C GLN A 85 18.62 -10.86 62.61
N SER A 86 19.39 -10.09 61.83
CA SER A 86 20.56 -9.36 62.32
C SER A 86 20.22 -8.27 63.34
N GLN A 87 19.07 -7.59 63.21
CA GLN A 87 18.60 -6.61 64.20
C GLN A 87 18.18 -7.26 65.52
N LEU A 88 17.50 -8.41 65.46
CA LEU A 88 17.16 -9.20 66.65
C LEU A 88 18.42 -9.67 67.37
N ASP A 89 19.41 -10.19 66.63
CA ASP A 89 20.69 -10.59 67.19
C ASP A 89 21.43 -9.41 67.82
N SER A 90 21.46 -8.25 67.14
CA SER A 90 22.08 -7.03 67.69
C SER A 90 21.42 -6.60 69.00
N SER A 91 20.10 -6.77 69.12
CA SER A 91 19.39 -6.51 70.38
C SER A 91 19.81 -7.47 71.49
N LEU A 92 19.93 -8.77 71.19
CA LEU A 92 20.34 -9.78 72.17
C LEU A 92 21.82 -9.62 72.56
N GLU A 93 22.69 -9.33 71.59
CA GLU A 93 24.10 -9.01 71.81
C GLU A 93 24.26 -7.75 72.66
N GLY A 94 23.39 -6.74 72.48
CA GLY A 94 23.34 -5.56 73.35
C GLY A 94 23.09 -5.92 74.81
N MET A 95 22.11 -6.80 75.07
CA MET A 95 21.83 -7.30 76.42
C MET A 95 23.00 -8.10 77.00
N ASP A 96 23.56 -9.02 76.22
CA ASP A 96 24.70 -9.85 76.62
C ASP A 96 25.95 -8.99 76.89
N ARG A 97 26.16 -7.92 76.13
CA ARG A 97 27.25 -6.95 76.36
C ARG A 97 27.12 -6.24 77.70
N ILE A 98 25.90 -5.85 78.09
CA ILE A 98 25.63 -5.24 79.40
C ILE A 98 25.96 -6.25 80.52
N ILE A 99 25.50 -7.49 80.40
CA ILE A 99 25.78 -8.56 81.35
C ILE A 99 27.28 -8.80 81.48
N ASN A 100 27.99 -8.97 80.36
CA ASN A 100 29.42 -9.21 80.35
C ASN A 100 30.19 -8.02 80.96
N GLY A 101 29.80 -6.78 80.64
CA GLY A 101 30.39 -5.58 81.24
C GLY A 101 30.30 -5.57 82.77
N LEU A 102 29.19 -6.07 83.33
CA LEU A 102 28.99 -6.20 84.77
C LEU A 102 29.80 -7.35 85.36
N LEU A 103 29.78 -8.52 84.73
CA LEU A 103 30.53 -9.69 85.20
C LEU A 103 32.05 -9.50 85.18
N PHE A 104 32.58 -8.70 84.25
CA PHE A 104 34.00 -8.34 84.21
C PHE A 104 34.36 -7.17 85.14
N SER A 105 33.38 -6.48 85.71
CA SER A 105 33.63 -5.44 86.71
C SER A 105 33.97 -6.08 88.05
N ARG A 106 35.23 -5.93 88.47
CA ARG A 106 35.71 -6.44 89.76
C ARG A 106 34.92 -5.87 90.94
N SER A 107 34.62 -4.56 90.91
CA SER A 107 33.84 -3.91 91.98
C SER A 107 32.43 -4.50 92.08
N PHE A 108 31.76 -4.73 90.94
CA PHE A 108 30.44 -5.35 90.93
C PHE A 108 30.46 -6.78 91.52
N MET A 109 31.45 -7.59 91.13
CA MET A 109 31.62 -8.94 91.68
C MET A 109 31.92 -8.94 93.18
N GLU A 110 32.71 -7.99 93.68
CA GLU A 110 33.00 -7.83 95.11
C GLU A 110 31.72 -7.43 95.89
N ILE A 111 30.89 -6.52 95.34
CA ILE A 111 29.60 -6.13 95.92
C ILE A 111 28.64 -7.32 96.01
N MET A 112 28.54 -8.12 94.93
CA MET A 112 27.68 -9.31 94.94
C MET A 112 28.19 -10.40 95.89
N ALA A 113 29.51 -10.51 96.11
CA ALA A 113 30.10 -11.48 97.01
C ALA A 113 29.92 -11.15 98.51
N ASP A 114 29.84 -9.87 98.89
CA ASP A 114 29.66 -9.40 100.28
C ASP A 114 28.18 -9.20 100.69
N SER A 115 27.26 -9.49 99.78
CA SER A 115 25.80 -9.28 99.91
C SER A 115 25.15 -9.79 101.21
N GLY A 116 25.71 -10.81 101.87
CA GLY A 116 25.22 -11.34 103.15
C GLY A 116 25.55 -10.50 104.39
N ASN A 117 26.46 -9.52 104.31
CA ASN A 117 26.86 -8.66 105.44
C ASN A 117 26.42 -7.19 105.30
N THR A 118 26.12 -6.73 104.09
CA THR A 118 25.99 -5.29 103.74
C THR A 118 24.70 -4.96 102.97
N SER A 119 23.67 -5.80 103.13
CA SER A 119 22.38 -5.85 102.39
C SER A 119 21.51 -4.58 102.42
N SER A 120 22.01 -3.44 102.92
CA SER A 120 21.20 -2.23 103.16
C SER A 120 21.96 -0.92 102.99
N SER A 121 23.18 -0.91 102.41
CA SER A 121 23.92 0.34 102.24
C SER A 121 23.49 1.08 100.97
N PRO A 122 22.92 2.30 101.08
CA PRO A 122 22.53 3.09 99.90
C PRO A 122 23.70 3.43 98.96
N LEU A 123 24.94 3.36 99.48
CA LEU A 123 26.16 3.58 98.70
C LEU A 123 26.37 2.49 97.63
N TYR A 124 26.28 1.21 98.00
CA TYR A 124 26.44 0.11 97.05
C TYR A 124 25.32 0.07 96.01
N TYR A 125 24.08 0.36 96.42
CA TYR A 125 22.95 0.44 95.50
C TYR A 125 23.17 1.50 94.41
N ASN A 126 23.60 2.71 94.80
CA ASN A 126 23.90 3.78 93.85
C ASN A 126 25.12 3.44 92.95
N GLU A 127 26.11 2.73 93.47
CA GLU A 127 27.27 2.30 92.69
C GLU A 127 26.89 1.28 91.60
N VAL A 128 26.09 0.27 91.94
CA VAL A 128 25.57 -0.71 90.97
C VAL A 128 24.65 -0.05 89.94
N LEU A 129 23.78 0.86 90.38
CA LEU A 129 22.91 1.62 89.48
C LEU A 129 23.71 2.46 88.48
N ASN A 130 24.81 3.09 88.91
CA ASN A 130 25.70 3.82 88.00
C ASN A 130 26.37 2.89 86.98
N TYR A 131 26.72 1.65 87.35
CA TYR A 131 27.21 0.66 86.39
C TYR A 131 26.14 0.29 85.38
N PHE A 132 24.90 0.03 85.81
CA PHE A 132 23.77 -0.25 84.92
C PHE A 132 23.56 0.89 83.93
N LEU A 133 23.49 2.13 84.42
CA LEU A 133 23.32 3.32 83.59
C LEU A 133 24.49 3.52 82.60
N THR A 134 25.74 3.29 83.03
CA THR A 134 26.91 3.50 82.16
C THR A 134 26.97 2.47 81.03
N LEU A 135 26.58 1.23 81.32
CA LEU A 135 26.59 0.14 80.33
C LEU A 135 25.38 0.18 79.40
N ASP A 136 24.24 0.66 79.88
CA ASP A 136 23.03 0.88 79.08
C ASP A 136 23.07 2.19 78.28
N ALA A 137 23.81 3.20 78.74
CA ALA A 137 23.89 4.54 78.12
C ALA A 137 24.08 4.60 76.60
N PRO A 138 24.83 3.68 75.94
CA PRO A 138 24.98 3.71 74.48
C PRO A 138 23.65 3.58 73.71
N ASP A 139 22.72 2.76 74.22
CA ASP A 139 21.48 2.41 73.52
C ASP A 139 20.21 2.86 74.29
N LEU A 140 20.27 2.94 75.63
CA LEU A 140 19.16 3.22 76.56
C LEU A 140 17.86 2.48 76.22
N SER A 141 18.00 1.32 75.56
CA SER A 141 16.90 0.57 74.97
C SER A 141 16.37 -0.49 75.93
N THR A 142 17.12 -0.82 77.00
CA THR A 142 16.71 -1.84 77.96
C THR A 142 15.50 -1.42 78.77
N TYR A 143 14.62 -2.39 79.05
CA TYR A 143 13.43 -2.17 79.87
C TYR A 143 13.74 -2.33 81.36
N ARG A 144 14.51 -3.37 81.69
CA ARG A 144 14.98 -3.65 83.04
C ARG A 144 16.35 -4.32 83.00
N ILE A 145 17.24 -3.90 83.90
CA ILE A 145 18.44 -4.64 84.28
C ILE A 145 18.26 -4.99 85.75
N ILE A 146 18.33 -6.27 86.11
CA ILE A 146 18.22 -6.72 87.49
C ILE A 146 19.32 -7.72 87.82
N ALA A 147 20.01 -7.49 88.92
CA ALA A 147 20.96 -8.43 89.51
C ALA A 147 20.50 -8.77 90.93
N PHE A 148 20.33 -10.04 91.23
CA PHE A 148 19.75 -10.46 92.50
C PHE A 148 20.32 -11.77 93.01
N ASN A 149 20.23 -11.96 94.32
CA ASN A 149 20.44 -13.22 95.00
C ASN A 149 19.40 -13.36 96.13
N ASP A 150 19.54 -14.39 96.97
CA ASP A 150 18.56 -14.66 98.02
C ASP A 150 18.50 -13.58 99.12
N ASP A 151 19.53 -12.73 99.23
CA ASP A 151 19.67 -11.73 100.30
C ASP A 151 19.49 -10.27 99.81
N THR A 152 19.76 -9.99 98.53
CA THR A 152 19.84 -8.63 97.96
C THR A 152 19.44 -8.57 96.50
N TYR A 153 18.95 -7.41 96.06
CA TYR A 153 18.71 -7.12 94.65
C TYR A 153 19.14 -5.69 94.28
N TYR A 154 19.50 -5.51 93.01
CA TYR A 154 19.79 -4.24 92.38
C TYR A 154 19.03 -4.21 91.06
N THR A 155 18.26 -3.15 90.80
CA THR A 155 17.46 -3.02 89.58
C THR A 155 17.59 -1.62 88.99
N LEU A 156 17.56 -1.53 87.67
CA LEU A 156 17.30 -0.34 86.88
C LEU A 156 16.10 -0.67 86.00
N THR A 157 14.99 0.04 86.12
CA THR A 157 13.82 -0.18 85.24
C THR A 157 13.22 1.14 84.76
N LYS A 158 12.52 1.07 83.63
CA LYS A 158 11.67 2.15 83.11
C LYS A 158 10.25 2.17 83.73
N SER A 159 9.90 1.18 84.55
CA SER A 159 8.58 1.00 85.17
C SER A 159 8.59 1.30 86.68
N ASP A 160 7.41 1.33 87.31
CA ASP A 160 7.29 1.59 88.75
C ASP A 160 7.97 0.50 89.59
N GLU A 161 8.84 0.92 90.51
CA GLU A 161 9.53 0.03 91.45
C GLU A 161 8.71 -0.15 92.73
N ASN A 162 8.25 -1.37 92.99
CA ASN A 162 7.71 -1.76 94.30
C ASN A 162 8.65 -2.76 95.00
N PRO A 163 9.48 -2.30 95.96
CA PRO A 163 10.50 -3.13 96.61
C PRO A 163 9.97 -4.45 97.20
N SER A 164 8.81 -4.41 97.87
CA SER A 164 8.22 -5.61 98.48
C SER A 164 7.70 -6.62 97.45
N PHE A 165 7.38 -6.17 96.23
CA PHE A 165 7.00 -7.08 95.15
C PHE A 165 8.23 -7.80 94.59
N ILE A 166 9.33 -7.06 94.38
CA ILE A 166 10.58 -7.59 93.83
C ILE A 166 11.19 -8.64 94.78
N GLU A 167 11.23 -8.39 96.09
CA GLU A 167 11.73 -9.36 97.08
C GLU A 167 10.98 -10.71 97.02
N ASN A 168 9.65 -10.68 96.87
CA ASN A 168 8.85 -11.89 96.71
C ASN A 168 9.11 -12.58 95.36
N ALA A 169 9.24 -11.80 94.28
CA ALA A 169 9.51 -12.32 92.95
C ALA A 169 10.88 -13.02 92.84
N VAL A 170 11.91 -12.48 93.52
CA VAL A 170 13.25 -13.08 93.59
C VAL A 170 13.19 -14.47 94.23
N ALA A 171 12.43 -14.63 95.32
CA ALA A 171 12.32 -15.90 96.03
C ALA A 171 11.62 -16.99 95.20
N SER A 172 10.67 -16.61 94.33
CA SER A 172 9.89 -17.52 93.47
C SER A 172 10.27 -17.43 91.99
N TYR A 173 11.49 -17.04 91.66
CA TYR A 173 11.89 -16.79 90.27
C TYR A 173 11.87 -18.10 89.43
N PRO A 174 11.06 -18.19 88.35
CA PRO A 174 10.77 -19.46 87.68
C PRO A 174 11.99 -20.17 87.07
N TRP A 175 12.95 -19.40 86.54
CA TRP A 175 14.11 -19.93 85.82
C TRP A 175 15.35 -20.09 86.70
N LYS A 176 15.23 -19.93 88.03
CA LYS A 176 16.37 -19.94 88.95
C LYS A 176 17.21 -21.21 88.84
N GLU A 177 16.59 -22.39 88.85
CA GLU A 177 17.32 -23.67 88.80
C GLU A 177 18.04 -23.88 87.47
N GLU A 178 17.39 -23.53 86.35
CA GLU A 178 17.93 -23.65 84.99
C GLU A 178 19.18 -22.77 84.80
N ILE A 179 19.14 -21.53 85.30
CA ILE A 179 20.23 -20.57 85.17
C ILE A 179 21.44 -20.96 86.02
N LEU A 180 21.19 -21.45 87.24
CA LEU A 180 22.26 -21.93 88.11
C LEU A 180 22.92 -23.20 87.54
N ALA A 181 22.16 -24.06 86.86
CA ALA A 181 22.65 -25.27 86.21
C ALA A 181 23.49 -24.98 84.95
N ALA A 182 23.27 -23.85 84.29
CA ALA A 182 24.04 -23.43 83.11
C ALA A 182 25.48 -22.97 83.44
N HIS A 183 25.91 -23.01 84.71
CA HIS A 183 27.30 -22.72 85.13
C HIS A 183 27.89 -21.41 84.60
N GLY A 184 27.05 -20.39 84.43
CA GLY A 184 27.48 -19.11 83.89
C GLY A 184 27.62 -19.11 82.36
N GLU A 185 26.94 -19.99 81.63
CA GLU A 185 26.65 -19.78 80.20
C GLU A 185 25.44 -18.85 80.03
N LYS A 186 25.35 -18.19 78.87
CA LYS A 186 24.21 -17.32 78.54
C LYS A 186 22.96 -18.17 78.31
N ILE A 187 21.83 -17.74 78.83
CA ILE A 187 20.53 -18.29 78.49
C ILE A 187 19.67 -17.17 77.92
N ILE A 188 19.04 -17.42 76.77
CA ILE A 188 18.05 -16.53 76.18
C ILE A 188 16.68 -17.06 76.63
N LEU A 189 15.99 -16.31 77.46
CA LEU A 189 14.64 -16.67 77.89
C LEU A 189 13.63 -16.32 76.79
N PRO A 190 12.63 -17.19 76.54
CA PRO A 190 11.55 -16.90 75.60
C PRO A 190 10.72 -15.71 76.09
N VAL A 191 9.78 -15.24 75.28
CA VAL A 191 8.87 -14.16 75.69
C VAL A 191 8.05 -14.59 76.89
N HIS A 192 8.15 -13.83 77.97
CA HIS A 192 7.50 -14.09 79.25
C HIS A 192 7.03 -12.79 79.91
N ALA A 193 6.15 -12.88 80.90
CA ALA A 193 5.74 -11.72 81.67
C ALA A 193 6.84 -11.32 82.67
N ASP A 194 7.15 -10.03 82.77
CA ASP A 194 8.10 -9.50 83.75
C ASP A 194 7.69 -9.93 85.16
N SER A 195 8.48 -10.82 85.77
CA SER A 195 8.23 -11.37 87.09
C SER A 195 8.42 -10.33 88.21
N PHE A 196 9.08 -9.21 87.92
CA PHE A 196 9.45 -8.17 88.89
C PHE A 196 8.57 -6.91 88.81
N SER A 197 7.56 -6.89 87.92
CA SER A 197 6.56 -5.82 87.84
C SER A 197 5.15 -6.34 88.05
N SER A 198 4.34 -5.62 88.83
CA SER A 198 2.92 -5.94 89.01
C SER A 198 2.09 -5.71 87.73
N GLN A 199 2.63 -4.99 86.75
CA GLN A 199 1.97 -4.73 85.47
C GLN A 199 2.12 -5.93 84.50
N GLY A 200 3.13 -6.78 84.70
CA GLY A 200 3.34 -8.00 83.91
C GLY A 200 3.56 -7.74 82.42
N ALA A 201 4.36 -6.73 82.06
CA ALA A 201 4.71 -6.46 80.67
C ALA A 201 5.39 -7.68 80.04
N PHE A 202 5.07 -8.00 78.79
CA PHE A 202 5.74 -9.07 78.06
C PHE A 202 7.15 -8.62 77.67
N VAL A 203 8.15 -9.41 78.06
CA VAL A 203 9.56 -9.15 77.85
C VAL A 203 10.25 -10.38 77.29
N TYR A 204 11.39 -10.16 76.64
CA TYR A 204 12.36 -11.21 76.36
C TYR A 204 13.67 -10.81 77.03
N SER A 205 14.43 -11.79 77.49
CA SER A 205 15.60 -11.49 78.30
C SER A 205 16.79 -12.39 77.99
N VAL A 206 17.96 -11.82 78.22
CA VAL A 206 19.20 -12.58 78.34
C VAL A 206 19.53 -12.63 79.82
N THR A 207 19.83 -13.84 80.30
CA THR A 207 20.16 -14.06 81.70
C THR A 207 21.39 -14.92 81.85
N ARG A 208 22.07 -14.76 82.99
CA ARG A 208 23.29 -15.47 83.31
C ARG A 208 23.49 -15.57 84.81
N ALA A 209 24.15 -16.63 85.25
CA ALA A 209 24.62 -16.75 86.62
C ALA A 209 25.82 -15.82 86.86
N ILE A 210 25.81 -15.10 87.99
CA ILE A 210 26.93 -14.30 88.47
C ILE A 210 27.89 -15.25 89.19
N THR A 211 28.97 -15.66 88.54
CA THR A 211 29.91 -16.66 89.08
C THR A 211 31.35 -16.29 88.77
N ASP A 212 32.27 -16.60 89.69
CA ASP A 212 33.72 -16.55 89.45
C ASP A 212 34.28 -17.90 88.98
N GLY A 213 33.41 -18.86 88.67
CA GLY A 213 33.73 -20.24 88.30
C GLY A 213 33.91 -21.18 89.50
N ARG A 214 33.92 -20.68 90.74
CA ARG A 214 34.01 -21.48 91.98
C ARG A 214 32.78 -21.34 92.85
N LYS A 215 32.22 -20.13 92.94
CA LYS A 215 31.04 -19.80 93.74
C LYS A 215 30.08 -18.94 92.92
N ASN A 216 28.80 -19.20 93.12
CA ASN A 216 27.72 -18.40 92.55
C ASN A 216 27.32 -17.29 93.54
N TYR A 217 27.17 -16.07 93.03
CA TYR A 217 26.87 -14.86 93.79
C TYR A 217 25.48 -14.29 93.48
N GLY A 218 24.76 -14.85 92.51
CA GLY A 218 23.43 -14.41 92.12
C GLY A 218 23.12 -14.67 90.65
N ILE A 219 22.04 -14.05 90.18
CA ILE A 219 21.59 -14.07 88.79
C ILE A 219 21.55 -12.62 88.31
N ILE A 220 21.93 -12.44 87.05
CA ILE A 220 21.70 -11.18 86.33
C ILE A 220 20.79 -11.44 85.14
N GLU A 221 19.85 -10.53 84.94
CA GLU A 221 18.91 -10.54 83.83
C GLU A 221 18.79 -9.15 83.23
N VAL A 222 18.86 -9.09 81.91
CA VAL A 222 18.58 -7.88 81.13
C VAL A 222 17.37 -8.16 80.26
N GLN A 223 16.32 -7.37 80.44
CA GLN A 223 15.02 -7.49 79.80
C GLN A 223 14.80 -6.36 78.81
N ASN A 224 14.24 -6.66 77.64
CA ASN A 224 13.61 -5.69 76.74
C ASN A 224 12.13 -6.00 76.57
N GLU A 225 11.33 -4.98 76.32
CA GLU A 225 9.91 -5.13 76.03
C GLU A 225 9.68 -5.88 74.72
N TYR A 226 8.62 -6.68 74.68
CA TYR A 226 8.13 -7.35 73.47
C TYR A 226 7.87 -6.36 72.34
N GLY A 227 7.46 -5.13 72.67
CA GLY A 227 7.27 -4.05 71.69
C GLY A 227 8.51 -3.75 70.84
N ASN A 228 9.72 -4.07 71.30
CA ASN A 228 10.93 -3.96 70.48
C ASN A 228 10.99 -5.04 69.38
N ILE A 229 10.59 -6.27 69.69
CA ILE A 229 10.43 -7.33 68.68
C ILE A 229 9.33 -6.93 67.70
N GLU A 230 8.21 -6.41 68.21
CA GLU A 230 7.14 -5.89 67.35
C GLU A 230 7.67 -4.81 66.43
N GLN A 231 8.43 -3.83 66.91
CA GLN A 231 8.99 -2.76 66.09
C GLN A 231 9.98 -3.26 65.03
N ILE A 232 10.84 -4.23 65.38
CA ILE A 232 11.82 -4.83 64.45
C ILE A 232 11.10 -5.67 63.38
N CYS A 233 10.05 -6.40 63.74
CA CYS A 233 9.27 -7.23 62.82
C CYS A 233 8.16 -6.45 62.08
N SER A 234 7.72 -5.30 62.60
CA SER A 234 6.70 -4.42 62.00
C SER A 234 7.36 -3.47 61.01
N LEU A 235 7.68 -3.98 59.84
CA LEU A 235 8.10 -3.13 58.73
C LEU A 235 6.87 -2.68 57.94
N GLU A 236 6.56 -1.39 58.04
CA GLU A 236 5.54 -0.76 57.19
C GLU A 236 5.88 -1.02 55.71
N ASN A 237 4.88 -1.47 54.94
CA ASN A 237 4.96 -1.83 53.50
C ASN A 237 5.41 -3.24 53.15
N ILE A 238 5.57 -4.17 54.09
CA ILE A 238 5.74 -5.59 53.72
C ILE A 238 4.38 -6.18 53.38
N SER A 239 4.20 -6.55 52.11
CA SER A 239 3.14 -7.47 51.73
C SER A 239 3.53 -8.87 52.23
N GLY A 240 2.96 -9.33 53.34
CA GLY A 240 3.29 -10.63 53.93
C GLY A 240 3.22 -10.59 55.45
N GLU A 241 3.48 -11.75 56.05
CA GLU A 241 3.47 -11.95 57.49
C GLU A 241 4.84 -12.43 57.93
N VAL A 242 5.40 -11.76 58.95
CA VAL A 242 6.66 -12.14 59.58
C VAL A 242 6.34 -13.01 60.78
N LEU A 243 6.99 -14.16 60.85
CA LEU A 243 6.91 -15.11 61.93
C LEU A 243 8.31 -15.28 62.53
N LEU A 244 8.41 -15.28 63.85
CA LEU A 244 9.65 -15.54 64.56
C LEU A 244 9.48 -16.81 65.37
N PHE A 245 10.39 -17.77 65.19
CA PHE A 245 10.39 -19.03 65.93
C PHE A 245 11.62 -19.15 66.82
N SER A 246 11.42 -19.72 68.01
CA SER A 246 12.47 -20.14 68.91
C SER A 246 13.14 -21.44 68.42
N PRO A 247 14.32 -21.83 68.96
CA PRO A 247 15.04 -23.04 68.52
C PRO A 247 14.26 -24.34 68.77
N ASP A 248 13.38 -24.35 69.75
CA ASP A 248 12.45 -25.44 70.10
C ASP A 248 11.16 -25.43 69.25
N GLY A 249 10.99 -24.45 68.36
CA GLY A 249 9.85 -24.34 67.44
C GLY A 249 8.63 -23.63 68.02
N GLY A 250 8.77 -22.96 69.17
CA GLY A 250 7.77 -22.06 69.72
C GLY A 250 7.65 -20.78 68.90
N LEU A 251 6.44 -20.28 68.69
CA LEU A 251 6.22 -19.00 68.01
C LEU A 251 6.45 -17.84 68.99
N ILE A 252 7.43 -16.99 68.68
CA ILE A 252 7.78 -15.78 69.44
C ILE A 252 6.99 -14.57 68.94
N TYR A 253 6.83 -14.43 67.61
CA TYR A 253 6.08 -13.33 66.99
C TYR A 253 5.29 -13.83 65.77
N PRO A 254 4.04 -13.38 65.58
CA PRO A 254 3.23 -12.57 66.48
C PRO A 254 2.64 -13.39 67.64
N ALA A 255 2.60 -12.83 68.86
CA ALA A 255 2.18 -13.53 70.08
C ALA A 255 0.69 -13.96 70.08
N GLU A 256 -0.15 -13.30 69.27
CA GLU A 256 -1.60 -13.59 69.19
C GLU A 256 -1.96 -14.80 68.33
N LYS A 257 -1.00 -15.34 67.56
CA LYS A 257 -1.24 -16.39 66.58
C LYS A 257 -0.73 -17.73 67.11
N SER A 258 -1.52 -18.78 66.97
CA SER A 258 -1.14 -20.14 67.37
C SER A 258 -1.51 -21.11 66.26
N GLY A 259 -0.52 -21.86 65.73
CA GLY A 259 -0.79 -22.96 64.79
C GLY A 259 0.07 -23.08 63.53
N GLU A 260 1.18 -22.35 63.37
CA GLU A 260 2.02 -22.42 62.15
C GLU A 260 3.30 -23.28 62.31
N TYR A 261 3.24 -24.30 63.18
CA TYR A 261 4.36 -25.23 63.42
C TYR A 261 4.80 -26.01 62.17
N GLU A 262 3.89 -26.22 61.21
CA GLU A 262 4.18 -26.91 59.94
C GLU A 262 5.21 -26.14 59.07
N ILE A 263 5.18 -24.80 59.13
CA ILE A 263 6.15 -23.95 58.42
C ILE A 263 7.53 -24.08 59.06
N TYR A 264 7.59 -24.05 60.39
CA TYR A 264 8.84 -24.25 61.14
C TYR A 264 9.46 -25.62 60.86
N GLN A 265 8.67 -26.70 60.87
CA GLN A 265 9.16 -28.04 60.54
C GLN A 265 9.75 -28.10 59.13
N THR A 266 9.07 -27.51 58.14
CA THR A 266 9.53 -27.51 56.74
C THR A 266 10.84 -26.72 56.59
N VAL A 267 11.02 -25.63 57.35
CA VAL A 267 12.26 -24.85 57.39
C VAL A 267 13.39 -25.63 58.07
N SER A 268 13.11 -26.24 59.22
CA SER A 268 14.07 -27.03 59.99
C SER A 268 14.57 -28.27 59.23
N GLU A 269 13.69 -28.97 58.50
CA GLU A 269 14.04 -30.11 57.66
C GLU A 269 15.01 -29.77 56.50
N LYS A 270 15.02 -28.52 56.03
CA LYS A 270 15.93 -28.08 54.96
C LYS A 270 17.37 -27.87 55.44
N GLY A 271 17.57 -27.64 56.74
CA GLY A 271 18.90 -27.58 57.38
C GLY A 271 19.86 -26.48 56.86
N SER A 272 19.37 -25.51 56.07
CA SER A 272 20.17 -24.35 55.65
C SER A 272 19.90 -23.16 56.59
N SER A 273 20.92 -22.35 56.84
CA SER A 273 20.77 -21.13 57.66
C SER A 273 19.96 -20.05 56.97
N GLU A 274 19.94 -20.03 55.64
CA GLU A 274 19.10 -19.12 54.85
C GLU A 274 18.47 -19.88 53.67
N GLY A 275 17.33 -19.40 53.20
CA GLY A 275 16.71 -19.96 52.01
C GLY A 275 15.33 -19.40 51.68
N SER A 276 14.80 -19.85 50.55
CA SER A 276 13.42 -19.56 50.17
C SER A 276 12.79 -20.72 49.40
N PHE A 277 11.47 -20.86 49.50
CA PHE A 277 10.70 -21.89 48.80
C PHE A 277 9.23 -21.50 48.65
N ILE A 278 8.50 -22.27 47.86
CA ILE A 278 7.06 -22.08 47.64
C ILE A 278 6.32 -23.25 48.31
N GLN A 279 5.33 -22.93 49.14
CA GLN A 279 4.42 -23.89 49.76
C GLN A 279 2.99 -23.35 49.67
N ASN A 280 2.05 -24.16 49.19
CA ASN A 280 0.61 -23.83 49.13
C ASN A 280 0.26 -22.47 48.46
N GLY A 281 1.06 -22.03 47.47
CA GLY A 281 0.84 -20.76 46.77
C GLY A 281 1.43 -19.52 47.45
N THR A 282 2.21 -19.74 48.51
CA THR A 282 2.89 -18.72 49.31
C THR A 282 4.39 -18.89 49.17
N GLN A 283 5.10 -17.81 48.92
CA GLN A 283 6.55 -17.75 48.94
C GLN A 283 7.00 -17.53 50.40
N ILE A 284 7.81 -18.45 50.89
CA ILE A 284 8.37 -18.45 52.22
C ILE A 284 9.87 -18.18 52.10
N SER A 285 10.36 -17.16 52.80
CA SER A 285 11.78 -16.84 52.91
C SER A 285 12.18 -16.90 54.37
N TYR A 286 13.32 -17.54 54.69
CA TYR A 286 13.72 -17.75 56.07
C TYR A 286 15.22 -17.49 56.27
N ALA A 287 15.55 -17.06 57.49
CA ALA A 287 16.91 -16.98 57.99
C ALA A 287 16.94 -17.43 59.45
N THR A 288 17.91 -18.26 59.79
CA THR A 288 18.16 -18.78 61.14
C THR A 288 19.45 -18.18 61.66
N SER A 289 19.38 -17.61 62.86
CA SER A 289 20.53 -17.04 63.56
C SER A 289 21.49 -18.11 64.07
N ASP A 290 22.79 -17.91 63.87
CA ASP A 290 23.84 -18.69 64.54
C ASP A 290 24.04 -18.25 66.01
N TYR A 291 23.67 -17.01 66.38
CA TYR A 291 23.88 -16.45 67.73
C TYR A 291 22.78 -16.82 68.72
N SER A 292 21.52 -16.71 68.30
CA SER A 292 20.32 -16.93 69.13
C SER A 292 19.60 -18.24 68.81
N GLY A 293 19.86 -18.85 67.66
CA GLY A 293 19.09 -19.99 67.14
C GLY A 293 17.67 -19.62 66.70
N TRP A 294 17.30 -18.34 66.74
CA TRP A 294 15.98 -17.88 66.32
C TRP A 294 15.84 -17.92 64.80
N THR A 295 14.67 -18.35 64.33
CA THR A 295 14.37 -18.46 62.90
C THR A 295 13.31 -17.45 62.51
N VAL A 296 13.68 -16.49 61.69
CA VAL A 296 12.77 -15.52 61.08
C VAL A 296 12.22 -16.11 59.79
N VAL A 297 10.90 -16.07 59.63
CA VAL A 297 10.21 -16.56 58.45
C VAL A 297 9.29 -15.47 57.92
N LEU A 298 9.47 -15.09 56.66
CA LEU A 298 8.55 -14.20 55.95
C LEU A 298 7.70 -15.02 54.99
N SER A 299 6.40 -15.05 55.29
CA SER A 299 5.36 -15.71 54.50
C SER A 299 4.63 -14.69 53.66
N CYS A 300 4.62 -14.85 52.33
CA CYS A 300 3.91 -13.93 51.45
C CYS A 300 3.24 -14.63 50.26
N PRO A 301 1.97 -14.32 49.95
CA PRO A 301 1.32 -14.83 48.76
C PRO A 301 2.12 -14.55 47.50
N VAL A 302 2.24 -15.54 46.62
CA VAL A 302 3.02 -15.40 45.36
C VAL A 302 2.48 -14.26 44.49
N LEU A 303 1.17 -14.02 44.55
CA LEU A 303 0.49 -12.91 43.85
C LEU A 303 0.96 -11.53 44.33
N SER A 304 1.40 -11.41 45.59
CA SER A 304 1.91 -10.17 46.18
C SER A 304 3.40 -9.93 45.93
N LEU A 305 4.12 -10.84 45.26
CA LEU A 305 5.51 -10.61 44.82
C LEU A 305 5.62 -9.74 43.57
N VAL A 306 4.58 -9.73 42.75
CA VAL A 306 4.55 -9.10 41.44
C VAL A 306 4.19 -7.59 41.42
N PRO A 307 3.59 -6.95 42.45
CA PRO A 307 3.26 -5.53 42.36
C PRO A 307 4.49 -4.63 42.15
N PHE A 308 5.66 -5.03 42.65
CA PHE A 308 6.95 -4.38 42.39
C PHE A 308 7.50 -4.79 41.02
N GLY A 309 6.95 -4.18 39.98
CA GLY A 309 7.28 -4.46 38.59
C GLY A 309 6.14 -4.22 37.61
N VAL A 310 4.92 -3.95 38.11
CA VAL A 310 3.75 -3.64 37.28
C VAL A 310 4.01 -2.45 36.37
N GLU A 311 4.72 -1.41 36.85
CA GLU A 311 5.11 -0.27 36.01
C GLU A 311 6.02 -0.69 34.85
N ALA A 312 6.99 -1.57 35.08
CA ALA A 312 7.87 -2.09 34.03
C ALA A 312 7.10 -2.98 33.04
N ILE A 313 6.15 -3.78 33.51
CA ILE A 313 5.27 -4.60 32.66
C ILE A 313 4.35 -3.69 31.82
N LEU A 314 3.74 -2.67 32.43
CA LEU A 314 2.89 -1.70 31.75
C LEU A 314 3.67 -0.87 30.72
N LEU A 315 4.88 -0.44 31.05
CA LEU A 315 5.78 0.24 30.11
C LEU A 315 6.13 -0.68 28.94
N THR A 316 6.40 -1.97 29.20
CA THR A 316 6.71 -2.96 28.16
C THR A 316 5.50 -3.20 27.25
N ILE A 317 4.29 -3.31 27.81
CA ILE A 317 3.03 -3.38 27.05
C ILE A 317 2.83 -2.11 26.21
N PHE A 318 3.07 -0.93 26.79
CA PHE A 318 2.96 0.34 26.08
C PHE A 318 3.93 0.42 24.90
N VAL A 319 5.21 0.10 25.11
CA VAL A 319 6.23 0.06 24.06
C VAL A 319 5.84 -0.93 22.95
N PHE A 320 5.27 -2.07 23.30
CA PHE A 320 4.78 -3.04 22.32
C PHE A 320 3.64 -2.49 21.46
N PHE A 321 2.65 -1.80 22.07
CA PHE A 321 1.60 -1.13 21.31
C PHE A 321 2.14 -0.04 20.39
N VAL A 322 3.09 0.78 20.86
CA VAL A 322 3.77 1.77 20.04
C VAL A 322 4.46 1.11 18.84
N LEU A 323 5.14 -0.02 19.06
CA LEU A 323 5.84 -0.75 18.02
C LEU A 323 4.88 -1.37 17.00
N ILE A 324 3.72 -1.89 17.44
CA ILE A 324 2.63 -2.32 16.54
C ILE A 324 2.18 -1.16 15.64
N VAL A 325 1.93 0.02 16.21
CA VAL A 325 1.48 1.19 15.45
C VAL A 325 2.54 1.60 14.42
N ILE A 326 3.82 1.64 14.82
CA ILE A 326 4.93 1.94 13.90
C ILE A 326 5.00 0.93 12.76
N VAL A 327 4.89 -0.36 13.06
CA VAL A 327 4.91 -1.43 12.05
C VAL A 327 3.74 -1.29 11.08
N LEU A 328 2.54 -1.00 11.56
CA LEU A 328 1.37 -0.77 10.70
C LEU A 328 1.53 0.45 9.80
N ILE A 329 2.10 1.55 10.32
CA ILE A 329 2.42 2.75 9.54
C ILE A 329 3.47 2.42 8.48
N LEU A 330 4.56 1.75 8.85
CA LEU A 330 5.62 1.34 7.92
C LEU A 330 5.09 0.45 6.81
N PHE A 331 4.31 -0.58 7.15
CA PHE A 331 3.68 -1.44 6.15
C PHE A 331 2.75 -0.64 5.22
N ARG A 332 1.97 0.30 5.76
CA ARG A 332 1.10 1.15 4.94
C ARG A 332 1.88 2.06 3.99
N VAL A 333 3.00 2.62 4.44
CA VAL A 333 3.91 3.42 3.60
C VAL A 333 4.52 2.53 2.52
N LEU A 334 5.02 1.35 2.88
CA LEU A 334 5.65 0.41 1.96
C LEU A 334 4.67 -0.07 0.88
N THR A 335 3.43 -0.41 1.26
CA THR A 335 2.37 -0.78 0.30
C THR A 335 2.05 0.37 -0.65
N ARG A 336 1.94 1.61 -0.15
CA ARG A 336 1.67 2.77 -1.00
C ARG A 336 2.84 3.12 -1.92
N ARG A 337 4.07 2.92 -1.48
CA ARG A 337 5.27 3.25 -2.27
C ARG A 337 5.60 2.17 -3.30
N LEU A 338 5.59 0.90 -2.95
CA LEU A 338 6.05 -0.17 -3.84
C LEU A 338 4.90 -0.89 -4.55
N VAL A 339 3.86 -1.25 -3.80
CA VAL A 339 2.86 -2.21 -4.26
C VAL A 339 1.78 -1.55 -5.12
N ALA A 340 1.29 -0.38 -4.71
CA ALA A 340 0.29 0.38 -5.46
C ALA A 340 0.74 0.77 -6.89
N PRO A 341 1.93 1.37 -7.12
CA PRO A 341 2.38 1.70 -8.48
C PRO A 341 2.49 0.49 -9.40
N LEU A 342 2.90 -0.67 -8.89
CA LEU A 342 2.93 -1.92 -9.68
C LEU A 342 1.53 -2.36 -10.11
N GLY A 343 0.52 -2.17 -9.25
CA GLY A 343 -0.88 -2.41 -9.58
C GLY A 343 -1.41 -1.47 -10.66
N ASP A 344 -1.05 -0.18 -10.58
CA ASP A 344 -1.43 0.84 -11.56
C ASP A 344 -0.75 0.57 -12.91
N LEU A 345 0.55 0.27 -12.93
CA LEU A 345 1.31 -0.13 -14.12
C LEU A 345 0.68 -1.35 -14.82
N ASN A 346 0.37 -2.41 -14.07
CA ASN A 346 -0.26 -3.60 -14.62
C ASN A 346 -1.66 -3.31 -15.19
N SER A 347 -2.39 -2.36 -14.60
CA SER A 347 -3.71 -1.96 -15.09
C SER A 347 -3.58 -1.13 -16.38
N ALA A 348 -2.67 -0.16 -16.40
CA ALA A 348 -2.37 0.63 -17.58
C ALA A 348 -1.94 -0.24 -18.77
N LEU A 349 -1.05 -1.23 -18.53
CA LEU A 349 -0.64 -2.18 -19.58
C LEU A 349 -1.80 -3.02 -20.12
N SER A 350 -2.79 -3.36 -19.29
CA SER A 350 -3.96 -4.12 -19.74
C SER A 350 -4.96 -3.31 -20.56
N GLU A 351 -4.85 -1.97 -20.56
CA GLU A 351 -5.71 -1.06 -21.31
C GLU A 351 -5.09 -0.62 -22.65
N VAL A 352 -3.80 -0.86 -22.88
CA VAL A 352 -3.13 -0.52 -24.13
C VAL A 352 -3.69 -1.37 -25.28
N SER A 353 -4.04 -0.71 -26.37
CA SER A 353 -4.51 -1.33 -27.62
C SER A 353 -3.76 -0.76 -28.82
N LEU A 354 -3.88 -1.40 -29.99
CA LEU A 354 -3.29 -0.90 -31.25
C LEU A 354 -3.76 0.52 -31.61
N ASP A 355 -5.00 0.87 -31.24
CA ASP A 355 -5.57 2.20 -31.48
C ASP A 355 -5.11 3.24 -30.44
N ASN A 356 -4.64 2.78 -29.27
CA ASN A 356 -4.16 3.65 -28.19
C ASN A 356 -2.84 3.14 -27.59
N LEU A 357 -1.76 3.29 -28.36
CA LEU A 357 -0.38 2.99 -27.95
C LEU A 357 0.22 4.10 -27.08
N SER A 358 -0.50 4.51 -26.04
CA SER A 358 -0.02 5.49 -25.08
C SER A 358 -0.25 5.00 -23.65
N LEU A 359 0.72 5.28 -22.78
CA LEU A 359 0.67 4.90 -21.38
C LEU A 359 0.86 6.18 -20.54
N GLU A 360 -0.23 6.69 -19.97
CA GLU A 360 -0.20 7.80 -19.02
C GLU A 360 -0.34 7.24 -17.61
N LEU A 361 0.79 7.02 -16.95
CA LEU A 361 0.78 6.72 -15.52
C LEU A 361 0.74 8.02 -14.70
N PRO A 362 -0.05 8.06 -13.62
CA PRO A 362 -0.01 9.18 -12.68
C PRO A 362 1.41 9.33 -12.12
N HIS A 363 2.00 10.53 -12.19
CA HIS A 363 3.31 10.87 -11.59
C HIS A 363 3.27 10.90 -10.04
N ARG A 364 2.45 10.05 -9.42
CA ARG A 364 2.22 10.02 -7.97
C ARG A 364 3.31 9.27 -7.21
N TYR A 365 4.22 8.59 -7.90
CA TYR A 365 5.17 7.66 -7.30
C TYR A 365 6.61 8.06 -7.64
N ASN A 366 7.31 8.67 -6.69
CA ASN A 366 8.73 9.04 -6.79
C ASN A 366 9.63 7.83 -6.53
N ILE A 367 9.64 6.85 -7.44
CA ILE A 367 10.55 5.70 -7.39
C ILE A 367 11.23 5.57 -8.75
N GLU A 368 12.55 5.73 -8.76
CA GLU A 368 13.35 5.74 -9.99
C GLU A 368 13.20 4.44 -10.79
N GLU A 369 13.13 3.28 -10.12
CA GLU A 369 12.96 1.99 -10.78
C GLU A 369 11.60 1.86 -11.48
N ILE A 370 10.53 2.39 -10.89
CA ILE A 370 9.19 2.36 -11.51
C ILE A 370 9.14 3.31 -12.70
N GLU A 371 9.76 4.48 -12.59
CA GLU A 371 9.86 5.45 -13.67
C GLU A 371 10.69 4.90 -14.85
N SER A 372 11.78 4.19 -14.57
CA SER A 372 12.60 3.51 -15.58
C SER A 372 11.80 2.45 -16.36
N ILE A 373 10.96 1.67 -15.67
CA ILE A 373 10.07 0.70 -16.31
C ILE A 373 9.03 1.42 -17.19
N ASN A 374 8.41 2.50 -16.70
CA ASN A 374 7.45 3.30 -17.46
C ASN A 374 8.08 3.85 -18.75
N GLN A 375 9.27 4.45 -18.66
CA GLN A 375 10.01 4.97 -19.83
C GLN A 375 10.36 3.88 -20.83
N SER A 376 10.72 2.68 -20.35
CA SER A 376 11.00 1.52 -21.21
C SER A 376 9.77 1.10 -22.02
N PHE A 377 8.59 1.04 -21.38
CA PHE A 377 7.34 0.75 -22.07
C PHE A 377 6.94 1.85 -23.07
N GLN A 378 7.10 3.12 -22.71
CA GLN A 378 6.83 4.23 -23.64
C GLN A 378 7.74 4.20 -24.87
N ASN A 379 9.02 3.89 -24.70
CA ASN A 379 9.95 3.73 -25.82
C ASN A 379 9.54 2.56 -26.72
N MET A 380 9.16 1.41 -26.13
CA MET A 380 8.64 0.27 -26.88
C MET A 380 7.38 0.63 -27.69
N PHE A 381 6.41 1.34 -27.10
CA PHE A 381 5.20 1.78 -27.83
C PHE A 381 5.52 2.78 -28.94
N ARG A 382 6.48 3.68 -28.74
CA ARG A 382 6.96 4.60 -29.79
C ARG A 382 7.57 3.82 -30.96
N HIS A 383 8.39 2.80 -30.67
CA HIS A 383 8.96 1.94 -31.70
C HIS A 383 7.89 1.15 -32.45
N LEU A 384 6.89 0.61 -31.73
CA LEU A 384 5.78 -0.12 -32.34
C LEU A 384 4.95 0.79 -33.28
N LYS A 385 4.62 2.01 -32.84
CA LYS A 385 3.92 3.00 -33.67
C LYS A 385 4.69 3.34 -34.94
N ASN A 386 6.00 3.55 -34.82
CA ASN A 386 6.86 3.80 -35.99
C ASN A 386 6.90 2.59 -36.93
N ALA A 387 7.02 1.38 -36.40
CA ALA A 387 7.02 0.15 -37.20
C ALA A 387 5.71 -0.05 -37.98
N ILE A 388 4.57 0.23 -37.34
CA ILE A 388 3.24 0.20 -37.99
C ILE A 388 3.19 1.22 -39.14
N ASN A 389 3.61 2.46 -38.90
CA ASN A 389 3.60 3.51 -39.93
C ASN A 389 4.48 3.16 -41.14
N VAL A 390 5.70 2.65 -40.89
CA VAL A 390 6.61 2.19 -41.95
C VAL A 390 6.00 1.03 -42.74
N SER A 391 5.36 0.07 -42.06
CA SER A 391 4.68 -1.04 -42.72
C SER A 391 3.53 -0.59 -43.63
N ILE A 392 2.70 0.35 -43.15
CA ILE A 392 1.60 0.94 -43.95
C ILE A 392 2.16 1.65 -45.18
N GLN A 393 3.20 2.48 -45.01
CA GLN A 393 3.82 3.21 -46.12
C GLN A 393 4.47 2.27 -47.14
N SER A 394 5.14 1.22 -46.68
CA SER A 394 5.75 0.21 -47.55
C SER A 394 4.68 -0.45 -48.43
N ARG A 395 3.54 -0.82 -47.85
CA ARG A 395 2.43 -1.45 -48.58
C ARG A 395 1.80 -0.53 -49.61
N ALA A 396 1.62 0.76 -49.28
CA ALA A 396 1.12 1.75 -50.23
C ALA A 396 2.08 1.95 -51.42
N ASN A 397 3.39 1.96 -51.18
CA ASN A 397 4.39 2.06 -52.23
C ASN A 397 4.40 0.82 -53.13
N GLU A 398 4.25 -0.38 -52.53
CA GLU A 398 4.15 -1.63 -53.27
C GLU A 398 2.93 -1.65 -54.21
N GLU A 399 1.76 -1.24 -53.72
CA GLU A 399 0.55 -1.11 -54.55
C GLU A 399 0.76 -0.12 -55.69
N ARG A 400 1.39 1.03 -55.43
CA ARG A 400 1.69 2.03 -56.47
C ARG A 400 2.67 1.50 -57.52
N ALA A 401 3.70 0.79 -57.11
CA ALA A 401 4.67 0.17 -58.02
C ALA A 401 4.00 -0.89 -58.89
N SER A 402 3.14 -1.73 -58.29
CA SER A 402 2.36 -2.73 -59.03
C SER A 402 1.44 -2.08 -60.07
N TYR A 403 0.76 -0.99 -59.72
CA TYR A 403 -0.06 -0.22 -60.65
C TYR A 403 0.73 0.35 -61.83
N LEU A 404 1.88 0.99 -61.56
CA LEU A 404 2.74 1.55 -62.62
C LEU A 404 3.32 0.45 -63.52
N ALA A 405 3.71 -0.69 -62.95
CA ALA A 405 4.18 -1.84 -63.71
C ALA A 405 3.08 -2.36 -64.65
N LEU A 406 1.84 -2.48 -64.17
CA LEU A 406 0.69 -2.89 -64.99
C LEU A 406 0.42 -1.88 -66.12
N GLN A 407 0.50 -0.58 -65.83
CA GLN A 407 0.34 0.47 -66.84
C GLN A 407 1.42 0.39 -67.94
N SER A 408 2.67 0.07 -67.58
CA SER A 408 3.79 -0.03 -68.53
C SER A 408 3.64 -1.15 -69.57
N GLN A 409 2.83 -2.19 -69.29
CA GLN A 409 2.61 -3.30 -70.23
C GLN A 409 1.81 -2.88 -71.48
N MET A 410 1.10 -1.76 -71.43
CA MET A 410 0.43 -1.14 -72.58
C MET A 410 1.42 -0.23 -73.33
N ASN A 411 2.43 -0.77 -74.01
CA ASN A 411 3.44 0.04 -74.71
C ASN A 411 2.81 0.84 -75.88
N PRO A 412 2.64 2.18 -75.77
CA PRO A 412 1.97 2.96 -76.81
C PRO A 412 2.75 2.97 -78.13
N HIS A 413 4.08 2.81 -78.06
CA HIS A 413 4.95 2.76 -79.23
C HIS A 413 4.69 1.51 -80.06
N THR A 414 4.47 0.34 -79.44
CA THR A 414 4.12 -0.88 -80.17
C THR A 414 2.80 -0.70 -80.91
N ILE A 415 1.77 -0.16 -80.23
CA ILE A 415 0.46 0.05 -80.84
C ILE A 415 0.54 1.07 -81.99
N TYR A 416 1.26 2.18 -81.79
CA TYR A 416 1.49 3.19 -82.83
C TYR A 416 2.18 2.60 -84.05
N ASN A 417 3.25 1.83 -83.83
CA ASN A 417 4.02 1.21 -84.90
C ASN A 417 3.17 0.19 -85.66
N THR A 418 2.36 -0.62 -84.96
CA THR A 418 1.46 -1.58 -85.61
C THR A 418 0.43 -0.88 -86.50
N ILE A 419 -0.19 0.21 -86.02
CA ILE A 419 -1.20 0.93 -86.81
C ILE A 419 -0.57 1.69 -87.97
N SER A 420 0.60 2.30 -87.77
CA SER A 420 1.34 2.99 -88.85
C SER A 420 1.79 1.99 -89.93
N MET A 421 2.11 0.75 -89.56
CA MET A 421 2.36 -0.31 -90.54
C MET A 421 1.08 -0.68 -91.32
N ILE A 422 -0.06 -0.83 -90.64
CA ILE A 422 -1.35 -1.14 -91.29
C ILE A 422 -1.76 0.00 -92.24
N GLU A 423 -1.58 1.25 -91.83
CA GLU A 423 -1.80 2.44 -92.66
C GLU A 423 -1.00 2.37 -93.96
N CYS A 424 0.30 2.09 -93.86
CA CYS A 424 1.20 2.00 -95.02
C CYS A 424 0.80 0.86 -95.97
N VAL A 425 0.43 -0.30 -95.42
CA VAL A 425 -0.07 -1.44 -96.21
C VAL A 425 -1.37 -1.09 -96.93
N ALA A 426 -2.31 -0.43 -96.26
CA ALA A 426 -3.56 0.03 -96.87
C ALA A 426 -3.30 1.03 -98.02
N TYR A 427 -2.43 2.01 -97.79
CA TYR A 427 -2.06 3.01 -98.78
C TYR A 427 -1.41 2.38 -100.03
N MET A 428 -0.47 1.44 -99.84
CA MET A 428 0.20 0.74 -100.94
C MET A 428 -0.77 -0.12 -101.78
N ASN A 429 -1.83 -0.66 -101.16
CA ASN A 429 -2.85 -1.44 -101.84
C ASN A 429 -3.94 -0.57 -102.52
N GLY A 430 -3.80 0.76 -102.48
CA GLY A 430 -4.78 1.70 -103.04
C GLY A 430 -6.04 1.88 -102.19
N ASP A 431 -6.08 1.31 -100.97
CA ASP A 431 -7.19 1.46 -100.04
C ASP A 431 -7.02 2.74 -99.21
N LEU A 432 -7.36 3.86 -99.86
CA LEU A 432 -7.26 5.19 -99.26
C LEU A 432 -8.21 5.37 -98.06
N GLU A 433 -9.31 4.62 -98.02
CA GLU A 433 -10.26 4.69 -96.91
C GLU A 433 -9.71 4.02 -95.65
N ALA A 434 -9.15 2.81 -95.77
CA ALA A 434 -8.50 2.13 -94.66
C ALA A 434 -7.26 2.90 -94.16
N SER A 435 -6.52 3.55 -95.07
CA SER A 435 -5.41 4.44 -94.72
C SER A 435 -5.86 5.62 -93.86
N GLU A 436 -6.90 6.35 -94.27
CA GLU A 436 -7.43 7.49 -93.51
C GLU A 436 -7.97 7.07 -92.13
N LEU A 437 -8.65 5.91 -92.03
CA LEU A 437 -9.07 5.35 -90.72
C LEU A 437 -7.87 5.12 -89.78
N CYS A 438 -6.77 4.56 -90.31
CA CYS A 438 -5.56 4.33 -89.53
C CYS A 438 -4.88 5.64 -89.10
N ILE A 439 -4.83 6.66 -89.96
CA ILE A 439 -4.30 7.99 -89.63
C ILE A 439 -5.09 8.62 -88.49
N ARG A 440 -6.42 8.61 -88.58
CA ARG A 440 -7.32 9.19 -87.56
C ARG A 440 -7.19 8.47 -86.22
N PHE A 441 -7.11 7.14 -86.25
CA PHE A 441 -6.92 6.33 -85.06
C PHE A 441 -5.53 6.52 -84.42
N SER A 442 -4.48 6.61 -85.24
CA SER A 442 -3.10 6.88 -84.80
C SER A 442 -2.99 8.25 -84.11
N ARG A 443 -3.64 9.30 -84.67
CA ARG A 443 -3.73 10.62 -84.04
C ARG A 443 -4.45 10.58 -82.69
N MET A 444 -5.55 9.86 -82.58
CA MET A 444 -6.25 9.67 -81.31
C MET A 444 -5.39 8.95 -80.26
N LEU A 445 -4.67 7.90 -80.66
CA LEU A 445 -3.79 7.17 -79.74
C LEU A 445 -2.60 8.00 -79.26
N ARG A 446 -2.03 8.83 -80.13
CA ARG A 446 -0.98 9.79 -79.75
C ARG A 446 -1.47 10.76 -78.69
N TYR A 447 -2.68 11.30 -78.90
CA TYR A 447 -3.32 12.14 -77.89
C TYR A 447 -3.53 11.37 -76.57
N ILE A 448 -4.08 10.15 -76.60
CA ILE A 448 -4.35 9.36 -75.38
C ILE A 448 -3.06 9.02 -74.61
N SER A 449 -1.97 8.71 -75.34
CA SER A 449 -0.68 8.26 -74.78
C SER A 449 0.29 9.37 -74.39
N ASP A 450 -0.02 10.64 -74.68
CA ASP A 450 0.76 11.77 -74.17
C ASP A 450 0.46 12.01 -72.68
N PHE A 451 1.25 11.40 -71.81
CA PHE A 451 1.14 11.54 -70.36
C PHE A 451 1.94 12.73 -69.80
N THR A 452 2.53 13.56 -70.66
CA THR A 452 3.38 14.69 -70.24
C THR A 452 2.62 16.01 -70.10
N LYS A 453 1.39 16.06 -70.62
CA LYS A 453 0.52 17.25 -70.62
C LYS A 453 -0.86 16.91 -70.07
N ASP A 454 -1.31 17.66 -69.06
CA ASP A 454 -2.66 17.57 -68.50
C ASP A 454 -3.59 18.71 -68.98
N ILE A 455 -3.03 19.72 -69.66
CA ILE A 455 -3.72 20.91 -70.16
C ILE A 455 -3.45 21.02 -71.67
N TYR A 456 -4.50 21.14 -72.47
CA TYR A 456 -4.50 21.24 -73.93
C TYR A 456 -5.18 22.53 -74.38
N THR A 457 -4.99 22.96 -75.63
CA THR A 457 -5.78 24.08 -76.17
C THR A 457 -7.15 23.59 -76.65
N VAL A 458 -8.09 24.53 -76.86
CA VAL A 458 -9.37 24.24 -77.52
C VAL A 458 -9.13 23.66 -78.91
N GLU A 459 -8.13 24.16 -79.64
CA GLU A 459 -7.70 23.61 -80.92
C GLU A 459 -7.32 22.13 -80.81
N ASP A 460 -6.52 21.76 -79.81
CA ASP A 460 -6.12 20.37 -79.59
C ASP A 460 -7.31 19.46 -79.25
N GLU A 461 -8.22 19.89 -78.36
CA GLU A 461 -9.43 19.14 -78.01
C GLU A 461 -10.37 18.99 -79.22
N VAL A 462 -10.53 20.03 -80.03
CA VAL A 462 -11.34 20.01 -81.26
C VAL A 462 -10.71 19.11 -82.32
N ALA A 463 -9.39 19.19 -82.52
CA ALA A 463 -8.67 18.33 -83.46
C ALA A 463 -8.80 16.85 -83.07
N HIS A 464 -8.67 16.53 -81.77
CA HIS A 464 -8.88 15.20 -81.25
C HIS A 464 -10.34 14.74 -81.42
N LEU A 465 -11.31 15.59 -81.08
CA LEU A 465 -12.72 15.31 -81.27
C LEU A 465 -13.08 15.08 -82.74
N ASN A 466 -12.51 15.83 -83.67
CA ASN A 466 -12.72 15.65 -85.11
C ASN A 466 -12.20 14.28 -85.60
N ASN A 467 -11.08 13.80 -85.07
CA ASN A 467 -10.59 12.45 -85.39
C ASN A 467 -11.55 11.37 -84.85
N TYR A 468 -12.06 11.55 -83.63
CA TYR A 468 -13.08 10.67 -83.05
C TYR A 468 -14.39 10.69 -83.87
N ALA A 469 -14.89 11.88 -84.19
CA ALA A 469 -16.11 12.10 -84.95
C ALA A 469 -16.06 11.38 -86.30
N PHE A 470 -14.96 11.54 -87.04
CA PHE A 470 -14.75 10.85 -88.31
C PHE A 470 -14.89 9.32 -88.19
N LEU A 471 -14.21 8.71 -87.21
CA LEU A 471 -14.26 7.25 -87.01
C LEU A 471 -15.66 6.77 -86.63
N ILE A 472 -16.36 7.50 -85.77
CA ILE A 472 -17.71 7.15 -85.33
C ILE A 472 -18.72 7.32 -86.46
N GLN A 473 -18.67 8.43 -87.21
CA GLN A 473 -19.54 8.66 -88.37
C GLN A 473 -19.34 7.57 -89.43
N LYS A 474 -18.09 7.17 -89.69
CA LYS A 474 -17.77 6.04 -90.60
C LYS A 474 -18.33 4.71 -90.09
N ARG A 475 -18.24 4.42 -88.80
CA ARG A 475 -18.78 3.19 -88.20
C ARG A 475 -20.31 3.07 -88.35
N TYR A 476 -21.02 4.19 -88.32
CA TYR A 476 -22.48 4.24 -88.39
C TYR A 476 -23.02 4.61 -89.78
N ASP A 477 -22.18 4.57 -90.81
CA ASP A 477 -22.51 4.63 -92.25
C ASP A 477 -23.62 5.63 -92.62
N GLY A 478 -23.46 6.89 -92.20
CA GLY A 478 -24.37 8.00 -92.55
C GLY A 478 -25.64 8.12 -91.71
N THR A 479 -25.84 7.28 -90.68
CA THR A 479 -26.97 7.42 -89.73
C THR A 479 -26.66 8.35 -88.54
N MET A 480 -25.45 8.90 -88.50
CA MET A 480 -24.96 9.75 -87.42
C MET A 480 -24.12 10.90 -87.95
N ASP A 481 -24.40 12.11 -87.46
CA ASP A 481 -23.62 13.32 -87.74
C ASP A 481 -23.10 13.96 -86.46
N ILE A 482 -21.82 14.32 -86.46
CA ILE A 482 -21.18 15.05 -85.37
C ILE A 482 -20.61 16.33 -85.97
N HIS A 483 -21.15 17.47 -85.57
CA HIS A 483 -20.72 18.78 -86.03
C HIS A 483 -19.99 19.51 -84.92
N VAL A 484 -18.77 19.98 -85.21
CA VAL A 484 -17.96 20.77 -84.27
C VAL A 484 -17.74 22.16 -84.86
N THR A 485 -18.11 23.18 -84.09
CA THR A 485 -17.99 24.60 -84.46
C THR A 485 -17.32 25.33 -83.31
N ALA A 486 -16.27 26.08 -83.60
CA ALA A 486 -15.52 26.84 -82.61
C ALA A 486 -15.15 28.22 -83.18
N ASP A 487 -15.38 29.28 -82.41
CA ASP A 487 -14.93 30.63 -82.77
C ASP A 487 -13.39 30.69 -82.80
N GLU A 488 -12.82 31.24 -83.87
CA GLU A 488 -11.34 31.27 -84.08
C GLU A 488 -10.60 31.94 -82.92
N CYS A 489 -11.20 32.96 -82.30
CA CYS A 489 -10.62 33.68 -81.16
C CYS A 489 -10.47 32.83 -79.89
N LEU A 490 -11.11 31.65 -79.84
CA LEU A 490 -11.10 30.75 -78.68
C LEU A 490 -10.16 29.55 -78.87
N LEU A 491 -9.59 29.32 -80.05
CA LEU A 491 -8.74 28.15 -80.34
C LEU A 491 -7.51 28.05 -79.42
N GLY A 492 -6.95 29.18 -78.98
CA GLY A 492 -5.81 29.23 -78.07
C GLY A 492 -6.15 29.14 -76.58
N GLU A 493 -7.42 29.12 -76.20
CA GLU A 493 -7.83 28.94 -74.80
C GLU A 493 -7.56 27.52 -74.33
N THR A 494 -7.38 27.31 -73.03
CA THR A 494 -6.97 26.01 -72.49
C THR A 494 -8.12 25.16 -72.00
N LEU A 495 -7.98 23.85 -71.99
CA LEU A 495 -8.93 22.90 -71.42
C LEU A 495 -8.18 21.74 -70.76
N PRO A 496 -8.73 21.13 -69.70
CA PRO A 496 -8.20 19.86 -69.21
C PRO A 496 -8.27 18.80 -70.31
N LYS A 497 -7.26 17.93 -70.39
CA LYS A 497 -7.28 16.77 -71.29
C LYS A 497 -8.56 15.94 -71.09
N PHE A 498 -9.17 15.46 -72.18
CA PHE A 498 -10.41 14.69 -72.21
C PHE A 498 -11.60 15.47 -71.65
N THR A 499 -11.84 16.67 -72.19
CA THR A 499 -13.03 17.47 -71.87
C THR A 499 -14.14 17.22 -72.90
N LEU A 500 -13.85 17.34 -74.20
CA LEU A 500 -14.88 17.27 -75.24
C LEU A 500 -15.29 15.82 -75.57
N GLN A 501 -14.31 14.95 -75.81
CA GLN A 501 -14.55 13.58 -76.27
C GLN A 501 -15.49 12.79 -75.35
N PRO A 502 -15.31 12.76 -74.00
CA PRO A 502 -16.18 11.94 -73.16
C PRO A 502 -17.63 12.42 -73.11
N LEU A 503 -17.87 13.71 -73.34
CA LEU A 503 -19.23 14.26 -73.42
C LEU A 503 -19.91 13.84 -74.72
N VAL A 504 -19.21 13.94 -75.85
CA VAL A 504 -19.72 13.45 -77.13
C VAL A 504 -19.89 11.92 -77.12
N GLU A 505 -18.98 11.18 -76.49
CA GLU A 505 -19.11 9.73 -76.31
C GLU A 505 -20.34 9.39 -75.46
N ASN A 506 -20.65 10.17 -74.42
CA ASN A 506 -21.89 9.99 -73.66
C ASN A 506 -23.12 10.21 -74.56
N CYS A 507 -23.13 11.24 -75.41
CA CYS A 507 -24.21 11.46 -76.38
C CYS A 507 -24.36 10.25 -77.32
N VAL A 508 -23.25 9.75 -77.89
CA VAL A 508 -23.26 8.57 -78.78
C VAL A 508 -23.72 7.31 -78.04
N LYS A 509 -23.24 7.05 -76.83
CA LYS A 509 -23.54 5.82 -76.08
C LYS A 509 -24.96 5.79 -75.52
N HIS A 510 -25.48 6.93 -75.09
CA HIS A 510 -26.77 7.00 -74.38
C HIS A 510 -27.89 7.60 -75.22
N GLY A 511 -27.57 8.55 -76.12
CA GLY A 511 -28.53 9.20 -77.01
C GLY A 511 -28.84 8.39 -78.27
N PHE A 512 -27.88 7.62 -78.80
CA PHE A 512 -28.09 6.72 -79.94
C PHE A 512 -28.74 5.39 -79.50
N ARG A 513 -30.07 5.41 -79.29
CA ARG A 513 -30.91 4.22 -79.10
C ARG A 513 -31.80 4.03 -80.33
N SER A 514 -32.35 2.82 -80.52
CA SER A 514 -33.05 2.32 -81.73
C SER A 514 -34.27 3.12 -82.23
N SER A 515 -34.55 4.31 -81.68
CA SER A 515 -35.73 5.14 -81.92
C SER A 515 -35.46 6.39 -82.78
N VAL A 516 -34.22 6.68 -83.18
CA VAL A 516 -33.87 7.84 -84.02
C VAL A 516 -33.30 7.36 -85.36
N SER A 517 -33.89 7.80 -86.48
CA SER A 517 -33.45 7.42 -87.83
C SER A 517 -32.16 8.12 -88.27
N HIS A 518 -31.90 9.33 -87.74
CA HIS A 518 -30.68 10.11 -87.97
C HIS A 518 -30.26 10.87 -86.71
N PHE A 519 -29.12 10.49 -86.11
CA PHE A 519 -28.67 11.06 -84.84
C PHE A 519 -27.63 12.17 -85.05
N VAL A 520 -27.88 13.33 -84.46
CA VAL A 520 -27.04 14.52 -84.65
C VAL A 520 -26.52 14.99 -83.30
N VAL A 521 -25.20 15.10 -83.18
CA VAL A 521 -24.53 15.77 -82.06
C VAL A 521 -23.91 17.06 -82.56
N ARG A 522 -24.18 18.17 -81.89
CA ARG A 522 -23.63 19.48 -82.20
C ARG A 522 -22.80 19.98 -81.03
N VAL A 523 -21.54 20.29 -81.30
CA VAL A 523 -20.60 20.92 -80.37
C VAL A 523 -20.36 22.34 -80.85
N THR A 524 -20.69 23.31 -80.03
CA THR A 524 -20.51 24.74 -80.31
C THR A 524 -19.67 25.37 -79.21
N ILE A 525 -18.56 25.97 -79.60
CA ILE A 525 -17.64 26.71 -78.73
C ILE A 525 -17.67 28.16 -79.19
N GLN A 526 -18.27 29.05 -78.39
CA GLN A 526 -18.56 30.41 -78.82
C GLN A 526 -18.42 31.43 -77.69
N GLY A 527 -18.13 32.67 -78.05
CA GLY A 527 -18.05 33.80 -77.13
C GLY A 527 -16.78 34.62 -77.28
N THR A 528 -16.27 35.14 -76.17
CA THR A 528 -15.04 35.94 -76.11
C THR A 528 -14.02 35.26 -75.19
N PRO A 529 -12.70 35.53 -75.32
CA PRO A 529 -11.69 34.95 -74.43
C PRO A 529 -11.94 35.21 -72.92
N GLU A 530 -12.73 36.22 -72.57
CA GLU A 530 -13.10 36.56 -71.20
C GLU A 530 -14.34 35.80 -70.69
N ASP A 531 -15.30 35.50 -71.56
CA ASP A 531 -16.51 34.74 -71.25
C ASP A 531 -16.95 33.95 -72.48
N TRP A 532 -16.79 32.63 -72.40
CA TRP A 532 -17.08 31.72 -73.48
C TRP A 532 -17.77 30.46 -72.97
N THR A 533 -18.42 29.76 -73.89
CA THR A 533 -19.24 28.60 -73.57
C THR A 533 -18.95 27.46 -74.54
N ILE A 534 -18.92 26.24 -74.01
CA ILE A 534 -18.96 25.00 -74.77
C ILE A 534 -20.35 24.43 -74.57
N ARG A 535 -21.11 24.28 -75.64
CA ARG A 535 -22.42 23.66 -75.61
C ARG A 535 -22.41 22.41 -76.50
N ILE A 536 -22.79 21.27 -75.92
CA ILE A 536 -22.92 20.00 -76.60
C ILE A 536 -24.39 19.61 -76.53
N THR A 537 -25.04 19.46 -77.69
CA THR A 537 -26.45 19.09 -77.80
C THR A 537 -26.61 17.87 -78.68
N ASP A 538 -27.50 16.95 -78.32
CA ASP A 538 -27.94 15.83 -79.15
C ASP A 538 -29.45 15.84 -79.38
N ASN A 539 -29.92 15.06 -80.36
CA ASN A 539 -31.35 14.84 -80.67
C ASN A 539 -31.85 13.46 -80.20
N GLY A 540 -31.22 12.86 -79.19
CA GLY A 540 -31.51 11.52 -78.69
C GLY A 540 -32.70 11.42 -77.75
N SER A 541 -32.70 10.40 -76.90
CA SER A 541 -33.78 10.16 -75.93
C SER A 541 -33.78 11.13 -74.73
N GLY A 542 -32.75 11.96 -74.59
CA GLY A 542 -32.54 12.81 -73.42
C GLY A 542 -32.20 12.02 -72.15
N PHE A 543 -31.99 12.73 -71.05
CA PHE A 543 -31.81 12.20 -69.70
C PHE A 543 -33.15 11.74 -69.09
N THR A 544 -33.13 10.60 -68.41
CA THR A 544 -34.22 10.21 -67.49
C THR A 544 -34.14 11.02 -66.20
N GLU A 545 -35.27 11.20 -65.50
CA GLU A 545 -35.29 11.95 -64.24
C GLU A 545 -34.36 11.34 -63.18
N GLU A 546 -34.30 10.01 -63.10
CA GLU A 546 -33.35 9.30 -62.23
C GLU A 546 -31.88 9.60 -62.59
N SER A 547 -31.58 9.76 -63.89
CA SER A 547 -30.22 10.10 -64.34
C SER A 547 -29.87 11.55 -64.00
N LEU A 548 -30.80 12.48 -64.18
CA LEU A 548 -30.61 13.89 -63.79
C LEU A 548 -30.35 14.00 -62.28
N GLU A 549 -31.17 13.33 -61.47
CA GLU A 549 -31.05 13.35 -60.01
C GLU A 549 -29.75 12.71 -59.52
N ARG A 550 -29.34 11.60 -60.15
CA ARG A 550 -28.05 10.96 -59.84
C ARG A 550 -26.87 11.88 -60.17
N ILE A 551 -26.90 12.57 -61.30
CA ILE A 551 -25.83 13.50 -61.69
C ILE A 551 -25.81 14.69 -60.72
N ARG A 552 -26.97 15.28 -60.38
CA ARG A 552 -27.06 16.40 -59.40
C ARG A 552 -26.43 16.04 -58.05
N LYS A 553 -26.86 14.92 -57.44
CA LYS A 553 -26.32 14.46 -56.14
C LYS A 553 -24.82 14.19 -56.17
N GLN A 554 -24.29 13.72 -57.30
CA GLN A 554 -22.85 13.49 -57.44
C GLN A 554 -22.09 14.82 -57.52
N LEU A 555 -22.60 15.79 -58.28
CA LEU A 555 -21.97 17.11 -58.36
C LEU A 555 -21.98 17.84 -57.01
N GLU A 556 -23.10 17.80 -56.27
CA GLU A 556 -23.20 18.37 -54.91
C GLU A 556 -22.15 17.75 -53.96
N LYS A 557 -22.05 16.42 -53.95
CA LYS A 557 -21.05 15.72 -53.14
C LYS A 557 -19.61 16.09 -53.54
N CYS A 558 -19.35 16.26 -54.84
CA CYS A 558 -18.05 16.71 -55.31
C CYS A 558 -17.71 18.12 -54.84
N GLU A 559 -18.69 19.04 -54.76
CA GLU A 559 -18.48 20.38 -54.22
C GLU A 559 -18.19 20.38 -52.71
N GLU A 560 -18.92 19.58 -51.93
CA GLU A 560 -18.68 19.41 -50.49
C GLU A 560 -17.28 18.84 -50.22
N ASP A 561 -16.86 17.85 -51.01
CA ASP A 561 -15.52 17.27 -50.92
C ASP A 561 -14.43 18.29 -51.26
N LEU A 562 -14.64 19.15 -52.28
CA LEU A 562 -13.71 20.22 -52.67
C LEU A 562 -13.55 21.31 -51.60
N ALA A 563 -14.62 21.60 -50.82
CA ALA A 563 -14.58 22.60 -49.76
C ALA A 563 -13.76 22.16 -48.53
N ASN A 564 -13.66 20.85 -48.29
CA ASN A 564 -13.07 20.29 -47.07
C ASN A 564 -11.55 20.03 -47.13
N GLN A 565 -10.84 20.47 -48.18
CA GLN A 565 -9.37 20.37 -48.36
C GLN A 565 -8.74 18.99 -48.09
N ASN A 566 -9.51 17.90 -48.15
CA ASN A 566 -8.99 16.55 -47.93
C ASN A 566 -8.47 15.96 -49.25
N ASP A 567 -7.14 15.87 -49.35
CA ASP A 567 -6.34 15.01 -50.23
C ASP A 567 -7.00 14.60 -51.57
N ILE A 568 -7.16 15.60 -52.44
CA ILE A 568 -7.78 15.49 -53.78
C ILE A 568 -6.93 14.59 -54.72
N VAL A 569 -5.66 14.36 -54.39
CA VAL A 569 -4.66 13.74 -55.27
C VAL A 569 -4.77 12.22 -55.34
N ASN A 570 -5.39 11.56 -54.34
CA ASN A 570 -5.37 10.09 -54.22
C ASN A 570 -6.73 9.39 -54.34
N ARG A 571 -7.82 10.08 -54.67
CA ARG A 571 -9.12 9.39 -54.83
C ARG A 571 -9.19 8.69 -56.20
N LYS A 572 -9.38 7.37 -56.15
CA LYS A 572 -9.86 6.55 -57.27
C LYS A 572 -11.02 7.27 -57.93
N ILE A 573 -10.76 7.75 -59.14
CA ILE A 573 -11.73 8.31 -60.06
C ILE A 573 -12.67 7.17 -60.48
N GLY A 574 -13.70 6.95 -59.68
CA GLY A 574 -14.67 5.88 -59.86
C GLY A 574 -16.07 6.45 -59.74
N SER A 575 -16.56 7.14 -60.77
CA SER A 575 -17.98 7.28 -61.15
C SER A 575 -18.17 8.41 -62.17
N LEU A 576 -18.75 8.07 -63.33
CA LEU A 576 -19.16 8.92 -64.47
C LEU A 576 -18.15 9.92 -65.08
N ALA A 577 -18.09 9.96 -66.41
CA ALA A 577 -17.24 10.89 -67.16
C ALA A 577 -17.55 12.38 -66.88
N ILE A 578 -18.81 12.71 -66.61
CA ILE A 578 -19.28 14.08 -66.34
C ILE A 578 -18.67 14.64 -65.04
N SER A 579 -18.65 13.87 -63.96
CA SER A 579 -18.14 14.33 -62.65
C SER A 579 -16.64 14.64 -62.69
N ASN A 580 -15.87 13.86 -63.46
CA ASN A 580 -14.44 14.11 -63.64
C ASN A 580 -14.14 15.36 -64.46
N ILE A 581 -14.97 15.65 -65.46
CA ILE A 581 -14.85 16.89 -66.24
C ILE A 581 -15.21 18.07 -65.35
N TYR A 582 -16.29 17.96 -64.57
CA TYR A 582 -16.71 18.96 -63.60
C TYR A 582 -15.59 19.31 -62.62
N ILE A 583 -15.01 18.32 -61.94
CA ILE A 583 -13.94 18.54 -60.96
C ILE A 583 -12.73 19.19 -61.61
N ARG A 584 -12.27 18.67 -62.76
CA ARG A 584 -11.06 19.18 -63.43
C ARG A 584 -11.25 20.62 -63.93
N CYS A 585 -12.40 20.94 -64.51
CA CYS A 585 -12.72 22.29 -64.93
C CYS A 585 -12.90 23.23 -63.73
N ARG A 586 -13.51 22.75 -62.63
CA ARG A 586 -13.67 23.51 -61.39
C ARG A 586 -12.33 23.82 -60.72
N ILE A 587 -11.36 22.89 -60.74
CA ILE A 587 -10.00 23.12 -60.25
C ILE A 587 -9.28 24.15 -61.12
N LEU A 588 -9.36 24.02 -62.45
CA LEU A 588 -8.66 24.89 -63.39
C LEU A 588 -9.20 26.34 -63.37
N TYR A 589 -10.53 26.50 -63.37
CA TYR A 589 -11.19 27.80 -63.52
C TYR A 589 -11.76 28.39 -62.23
N ARG A 590 -11.71 27.63 -61.12
CA ARG A 590 -12.20 28.04 -59.79
C ARG A 590 -13.61 28.65 -59.90
N SER A 591 -13.78 29.89 -59.40
CA SER A 591 -15.06 30.62 -59.38
C SER A 591 -15.58 31.02 -60.77
N GLY A 592 -14.77 30.92 -61.82
CA GLY A 592 -15.15 31.28 -63.19
C GLY A 592 -15.92 30.19 -63.94
N PHE A 593 -16.01 28.99 -63.37
CA PHE A 593 -16.66 27.83 -63.98
C PHE A 593 -18.17 27.78 -63.69
N ARG A 594 -18.96 27.55 -64.74
CA ARG A 594 -20.40 27.26 -64.70
C ARG A 594 -20.65 25.95 -65.45
N PHE A 595 -21.55 25.11 -64.93
CA PHE A 595 -21.91 23.85 -65.56
C PHE A 595 -23.43 23.68 -65.54
N SER A 596 -24.03 23.47 -66.69
CA SER A 596 -25.47 23.26 -66.86
C SER A 596 -25.70 22.01 -67.71
N PHE A 597 -26.76 21.27 -67.40
CA PHE A 597 -27.16 20.10 -68.18
C PHE A 597 -28.67 19.89 -68.06
N GLY A 598 -29.28 19.30 -69.07
CA GLY A 598 -30.71 19.07 -69.09
C GLY A 598 -31.20 18.46 -70.40
N ASN A 599 -32.52 18.35 -70.52
CA ASN A 599 -33.17 17.98 -71.78
C ASN A 599 -33.45 19.24 -72.61
N ASN A 600 -33.47 19.10 -73.93
CA ASN A 600 -33.75 20.21 -74.84
C ASN A 600 -35.19 20.74 -74.60
N THR A 601 -35.38 22.06 -74.63
CA THR A 601 -36.69 22.71 -74.44
C THR A 601 -37.57 22.62 -75.68
N ASP A 602 -36.95 22.62 -76.86
CA ASP A 602 -37.61 22.76 -78.16
C ASP A 602 -37.62 21.47 -78.99
N GLY A 603 -37.44 20.30 -78.36
CA GLY A 603 -37.43 19.00 -79.04
C GLY A 603 -36.85 17.85 -78.20
N PRO A 604 -36.80 16.63 -78.76
CA PRO A 604 -36.13 15.50 -78.12
C PRO A 604 -34.62 15.73 -78.01
N GLY A 605 -33.98 15.14 -77.00
CA GLY A 605 -32.54 15.16 -76.80
C GLY A 605 -32.08 15.85 -75.52
N ALA A 606 -30.77 15.89 -75.33
CA ALA A 606 -30.12 16.45 -74.16
C ALA A 606 -29.06 17.50 -74.53
N PHE A 607 -28.73 18.34 -73.56
CA PHE A 607 -27.60 19.25 -73.63
C PHE A 607 -26.72 19.18 -72.38
N VAL A 608 -25.44 19.43 -72.59
CA VAL A 608 -24.45 19.74 -71.55
C VAL A 608 -23.75 21.02 -71.97
N GLU A 609 -23.64 21.97 -71.05
CA GLU A 609 -23.02 23.26 -71.28
C GLU A 609 -22.02 23.59 -70.17
N ILE A 610 -20.85 24.04 -70.61
CA ILE A 610 -19.74 24.48 -69.78
C ILE A 610 -19.52 25.96 -70.08
N GLY A 611 -19.76 26.81 -69.08
CA GLY A 611 -19.46 28.24 -69.14
C GLY A 611 -18.16 28.56 -68.43
N ILE A 612 -17.27 29.29 -69.09
CA ILE A 612 -15.95 29.66 -68.56
C ILE A 612 -15.84 31.17 -68.62
N ARG A 613 -15.73 31.80 -67.44
CA ARG A 613 -15.46 33.22 -67.29
C ARG A 613 -14.08 33.43 -66.68
N ARG A 614 -13.19 34.04 -67.45
CA ARG A 614 -11.85 34.40 -67.00
C ARG A 614 -11.96 35.71 -66.21
N LYS A 615 -11.60 35.69 -64.93
CA LYS A 615 -11.29 36.95 -64.23
C LYS A 615 -9.95 37.44 -64.76
N GLU A 616 -9.81 38.75 -64.97
CA GLU A 616 -8.52 39.38 -65.29
C GLU A 616 -7.44 38.81 -64.38
N LYS A 617 -6.24 38.60 -64.96
CA LYS A 617 -5.06 38.17 -64.22
C LYS A 617 -4.94 39.00 -62.94
N ASP A 618 -5.16 38.37 -61.79
CA ASP A 618 -4.56 38.85 -60.55
C ASP A 618 -3.05 38.80 -60.78
N ALA A 619 -2.48 39.94 -61.16
CA ALA A 619 -1.05 40.14 -61.18
C ALA A 619 -0.54 39.93 -59.76
N LYS A 620 0.09 38.78 -59.51
CA LYS A 620 1.12 38.60 -58.48
C LYS A 620 1.95 37.36 -58.74
#